data_AF-A0A3C2E1F2-F1
#
_entry.id   AF-A0A3C2E1F2-F1
#
_cell.length_a   1.000
_cell.length_b   1.000
_cell.length_c   1.000
_cell.angle_alpha   90.00
_cell.angle_beta   90.00
_cell.angle_gamma   90.00
#
_symmetry.space_group_name_H-M   'P 1'
#
loop_
_entity.id
_entity.type
_entity.pdbx_description
1 polymer ?
#
loop_
_entity_poly.entity_id
_entity_poly.type
_entity_poly.pdbx_seq_one_letter_code
_entity_poly.pdbx_strand_id
1 'polypeptide(L)'
;NCVPAAVPGIAFLSGGQSDEDATAHLNAMNAEYDAPWPLTFSYGRALQAAPLKAWGKTGDVKSGQAAFNHRARMNGLAALGQWSPDLEKGA
;
A
#
# COMPACT_ATOMS: atom_id res chain seq x y z
N ASN A 1 -22.15 -8.17 0.77
CA ASN A 1 -22.18 -9.66 0.83
C ASN A 1 -22.19 -10.27 -0.56
N CYS A 2 -21.10 -10.13 -1.32
CA CYS A 2 -21.05 -10.57 -2.73
C CYS A 2 -19.80 -11.40 -3.07
N VAL A 3 -18.82 -11.49 -2.17
CA VAL A 3 -17.62 -12.31 -2.36
C VAL A 3 -17.84 -13.63 -1.60
N PRO A 4 -17.75 -14.80 -2.25
CA PRO A 4 -17.84 -16.09 -1.57
C PRO A 4 -16.60 -16.40 -0.72
N ALA A 5 -16.77 -17.07 0.42
CA ALA A 5 -15.67 -17.44 1.33
C ALA A 5 -14.56 -18.28 0.67
N ALA A 6 -14.87 -19.00 -0.42
CA ALA A 6 -13.90 -19.81 -1.17
C ALA A 6 -12.89 -19.01 -2.02
N VAL A 7 -13.08 -17.70 -2.18
CA VAL A 7 -12.11 -16.83 -2.87
C VAL A 7 -10.78 -16.81 -2.10
N PRO A 8 -9.61 -16.94 -2.75
CA PRO A 8 -8.34 -17.08 -2.02
C PRO A 8 -7.79 -15.75 -1.45
N GLY A 9 -8.32 -14.60 -1.87
CA GLY A 9 -7.88 -13.29 -1.40
C GLY A 9 -8.46 -12.15 -2.22
N ILE A 10 -8.38 -10.94 -1.68
CA ILE A 10 -8.83 -9.71 -2.35
C ILE A 10 -7.65 -8.74 -2.41
N ALA A 11 -7.25 -8.37 -3.63
CA ALA A 11 -6.23 -7.35 -3.84
C ALA A 11 -6.91 -6.04 -4.30
N PHE A 12 -6.94 -5.04 -3.41
CA PHE A 12 -7.62 -3.78 -3.68
C PHE A 12 -6.85 -2.92 -4.68
N LEU A 13 -7.59 -2.15 -5.48
CA LEU A 13 -7.04 -1.05 -6.28
C LEU A 13 -6.96 0.22 -5.44
N SER A 14 -6.00 1.11 -5.72
CA SER A 14 -5.88 2.38 -4.99
C SER A 14 -6.87 3.46 -5.45
N GLY A 15 -7.44 3.32 -6.66
CA GLY A 15 -8.62 4.09 -7.10
C GLY A 15 -8.47 5.61 -7.24
N GLY A 16 -7.29 6.19 -7.01
CA GLY A 16 -7.08 7.63 -7.00
C GLY A 16 -6.97 8.26 -5.61
N GLN A 17 -6.96 7.41 -4.57
CA GLN A 17 -6.51 7.80 -3.24
C GLN A 17 -5.04 8.24 -3.25
N SER A 18 -4.66 8.98 -2.22
CA SER A 18 -3.25 9.26 -1.95
C SER A 18 -2.50 7.98 -1.56
N ASP A 19 -1.17 8.03 -1.61
CA ASP A 19 -0.30 6.89 -1.24
C ASP A 19 -0.55 6.45 0.22
N GLU A 20 -0.69 7.40 1.14
CA GLU A 20 -0.92 7.14 2.56
C GLU A 20 -2.36 6.68 2.83
N ASP A 21 -3.38 7.28 2.19
CA ASP A 21 -4.77 6.85 2.39
C ASP A 21 -4.99 5.39 1.95
N ALA A 22 -4.41 4.99 0.80
CA ALA A 22 -4.51 3.62 0.32
C ALA A 22 -3.89 2.63 1.33
N THR A 23 -2.74 3.01 1.91
CA THR A 23 -2.06 2.23 2.96
C THR A 23 -2.91 2.16 4.24
N ALA A 24 -3.40 3.31 4.72
CA ALA A 24 -4.16 3.43 5.95
C ALA A 24 -5.47 2.63 5.89
N HIS A 25 -6.21 2.72 4.79
CA HIS A 25 -7.45 1.95 4.61
C HIS A 25 -7.21 0.44 4.56
N LEU A 26 -6.17 -0.01 3.85
CA LEU A 26 -5.80 -1.43 3.85
C LEU A 26 -5.43 -1.92 5.25
N ASN A 27 -4.71 -1.10 6.01
CA ASN A 27 -4.33 -1.43 7.39
C ASN A 27 -5.55 -1.55 8.30
N ALA A 28 -6.45 -0.56 8.26
CA ALA A 28 -7.68 -0.59 9.06
C ALA A 28 -8.53 -1.84 8.76
N MET A 29 -8.65 -2.21 7.47
CA MET A 29 -9.35 -3.44 7.09
C MET A 29 -8.71 -4.71 7.69
N ASN A 30 -7.39 -4.81 7.72
CA ASN A 30 -6.69 -5.98 8.27
C ASN A 30 -6.55 -5.97 9.80
N ALA A 31 -6.54 -4.80 10.45
CA ALA A 31 -6.37 -4.66 11.89
C ALA A 31 -7.70 -4.73 12.67
N GLU A 32 -8.79 -4.25 12.07
CA GLU A 32 -10.07 -4.08 12.78
C GLU A 32 -11.12 -5.13 12.43
N TYR A 33 -10.95 -5.86 11.32
CA TYR A 33 -11.95 -6.80 10.83
C TYR A 33 -11.37 -8.20 10.60
N ASP A 34 -12.12 -9.22 11.03
CA ASP A 34 -11.83 -10.61 10.73
C ASP A 34 -12.54 -11.00 9.42
N ALA A 35 -11.86 -10.74 8.29
CA ALA A 35 -12.35 -11.12 6.98
C ALA A 35 -12.02 -12.60 6.69
N PRO A 36 -12.93 -13.36 6.05
CA PRO A 36 -12.65 -14.76 5.68
C PRO A 36 -11.61 -14.89 4.55
N TRP A 37 -11.09 -13.77 4.05
CA TRP A 37 -10.10 -13.71 2.98
C TRP A 37 -8.90 -12.88 3.42
N PRO A 38 -7.69 -13.25 3.00
CA PRO A 38 -6.56 -12.33 3.01
C PRO A 38 -6.88 -11.06 2.20
N LEU A 39 -6.61 -9.89 2.79
CA LEU A 39 -6.79 -8.59 2.15
C LEU A 39 -5.42 -7.98 1.86
N THR A 40 -5.17 -7.63 0.60
CA THR A 40 -3.88 -7.10 0.14
C THR A 40 -4.06 -5.99 -0.90
N PHE A 41 -2.95 -5.53 -1.49
CA PHE A 41 -2.91 -4.44 -2.46
C PHE A 41 -2.55 -4.92 -3.88
N SER A 42 -3.20 -4.31 -4.87
CA SER A 42 -2.82 -4.31 -6.28
C SER A 42 -2.81 -2.84 -6.75
N TYR A 43 -1.80 -2.11 -6.30
CA TYR A 43 -1.74 -0.66 -6.45
C TYR A 43 -0.86 -0.24 -7.61
N GLY A 44 -1.41 0.63 -8.46
CA GLY A 44 -0.64 1.39 -9.46
C GLY A 44 -0.12 2.69 -8.85
N ARG A 45 -0.97 3.73 -8.83
CA ARG A 45 -0.59 5.07 -8.37
C ARG A 45 -0.05 5.10 -6.94
N ALA A 46 -0.72 4.45 -5.98
CA ALA A 46 -0.29 4.46 -4.57
C ALA A 46 1.07 3.75 -4.31
N LEU A 47 1.59 3.03 -5.30
CA LEU A 47 2.91 2.39 -5.23
C LEU A 47 3.97 3.13 -6.06
N GLN A 48 3.57 3.82 -7.13
CA GLN A 48 4.48 4.37 -8.14
C GLN A 48 4.52 5.90 -8.21
N ALA A 49 3.56 6.62 -7.63
CA ALA A 49 3.51 8.09 -7.69
C ALA A 49 4.73 8.75 -7.04
N ALA A 50 5.05 8.39 -5.79
CA ALA A 50 6.26 8.87 -5.11
C ALA A 50 7.57 8.48 -5.84
N PRO A 51 7.78 7.23 -6.27
CA PRO A 51 8.94 6.83 -7.09
C PRO A 51 9.10 7.62 -8.39
N LEU A 52 8.03 7.79 -9.16
CA LEU A 52 8.08 8.57 -10.41
C LEU A 52 8.45 10.02 -10.14
N LYS A 53 7.95 10.62 -9.05
CA LYS A 53 8.29 11.99 -8.68
C LYS A 53 9.75 12.13 -8.26
N ALA A 54 10.27 11.19 -7.46
CA ALA A 54 11.66 11.20 -7.00
C ALA A 54 12.63 11.02 -8.17
N TRP A 55 12.37 10.01 -9.01
CA TRP A 55 13.18 9.73 -10.20
C TRP A 55 13.04 10.83 -11.25
N GLY A 56 11.83 11.24 -11.60
CA GLY A 56 11.59 12.22 -12.68
C GLY A 56 12.14 13.62 -12.40
N LYS A 57 12.33 13.99 -11.13
CA LYS A 57 12.94 15.27 -10.75
C LYS A 57 14.46 15.31 -10.95
N THR A 58 15.13 14.17 -10.79
CA THR A 58 16.60 14.11 -10.67
C THR A 58 17.27 13.25 -11.74
N GLY A 59 16.52 12.33 -12.36
CA GLY A 59 17.06 11.20 -13.13
C GLY A 59 17.71 10.12 -12.25
N ASP A 60 17.75 10.29 -10.93
CA ASP A 60 18.42 9.36 -10.02
C ASP A 60 17.55 8.14 -9.73
N VAL A 61 17.96 7.00 -10.29
CA VAL A 61 17.33 5.70 -10.09
C VAL A 61 17.30 5.31 -8.62
N LYS A 62 18.33 5.65 -7.83
CA LYS A 62 18.40 5.27 -6.41
C LYS A 62 17.31 5.96 -5.60
N SER A 63 17.09 7.25 -5.83
CA SER A 63 15.99 7.98 -5.19
C SER A 63 14.61 7.37 -5.50
N GLY A 64 14.37 6.98 -6.76
CA GLY A 64 13.14 6.31 -7.17
C GLY A 64 12.95 4.95 -6.51
N GLN A 65 14.01 4.15 -6.46
CA GLN A 65 14.02 2.85 -5.79
C GLN A 65 13.79 2.96 -4.28
N ALA A 66 14.41 3.94 -3.61
CA ALA A 66 14.22 4.19 -2.19
C ALA A 66 12.75 4.52 -1.89
N ALA A 67 12.16 5.44 -2.65
CA ALA A 67 10.74 5.77 -2.53
C ALA A 67 9.83 4.56 -2.82
N PHE A 68 10.19 3.70 -3.79
CA PHE A 68 9.39 2.52 -4.14
C PHE A 68 9.44 1.49 -3.01
N ASN A 69 10.63 1.21 -2.48
CA ASN A 69 10.82 0.28 -1.39
C ASN A 69 10.09 0.75 -0.13
N HIS A 70 10.09 2.06 0.14
CA HIS A 70 9.30 2.63 1.23
C HIS A 70 7.80 2.34 1.05
N ARG A 71 7.24 2.69 -0.12
CA ARG A 71 5.81 2.44 -0.41
C ARG A 71 5.46 0.95 -0.37
N ALA A 72 6.31 0.09 -0.91
CA ALA A 72 6.12 -1.36 -0.87
C ALA A 72 6.13 -1.89 0.58
N ARG A 73 7.06 -1.40 1.41
CA ARG A 73 7.12 -1.76 2.84
C ARG A 73 5.87 -1.32 3.59
N MET A 74 5.41 -0.09 3.39
CA MET A 74 4.23 0.44 4.08
C MET A 74 2.96 -0.33 3.71
N ASN A 75 2.74 -0.59 2.42
CA ASN A 75 1.62 -1.42 1.96
C ASN A 75 1.73 -2.88 2.43
N GLY A 76 2.94 -3.43 2.52
CA GLY A 76 3.19 -4.75 3.09
C GLY A 76 2.82 -4.84 4.57
N LEU A 77 3.17 -3.82 5.37
CA LEU A 77 2.78 -3.74 6.78
C LEU A 77 1.26 -3.54 6.93
N ALA A 78 0.64 -2.77 6.04
CA ALA A 78 -0.82 -2.61 6.01
C ALA A 78 -1.55 -3.91 5.69
N ALA A 79 -1.02 -4.74 4.79
CA ALA A 79 -1.56 -6.08 4.50
C ALA A 79 -1.47 -7.04 5.71
N LEU A 80 -0.63 -6.71 6.71
CA LEU A 80 -0.51 -7.44 7.97
C LEU A 80 -1.26 -6.78 9.13
N GLY A 81 -1.92 -5.62 8.91
CA GLY A 81 -2.54 -4.83 9.98
C GLY A 81 -1.53 -4.19 10.95
N GLN A 82 -0.29 -3.98 10.52
CA GLN A 82 0.84 -3.51 11.36
C GLN A 82 1.38 -2.14 10.96
N TRP A 83 0.74 -1.44 10.03
CA TRP A 83 1.13 -0.09 9.65
C TRP A 83 0.63 0.94 10.69
N SER A 84 1.41 2.01 10.87
CA SER A 84 1.01 3.19 11.61
C SER A 84 1.61 4.45 10.96
N PRO A 85 1.00 5.63 11.14
CA PRO A 85 1.51 6.87 10.57
C PRO A 85 2.94 7.22 10.99
N ASP A 86 3.40 6.75 12.14
CA ASP A 86 4.76 7.03 12.61
C ASP A 86 5.84 6.32 11.79
N LEU A 87 5.50 5.22 11.09
CA LEU A 87 6.41 4.49 10.23
C LEU A 87 6.69 5.22 8.90
N GLU A 88 5.91 6.24 8.58
CA GLU A 88 6.14 7.12 7.42
C GLU A 88 7.34 8.05 7.61
N LYS A 89 7.72 8.30 8.86
CA LYS A 89 8.83 9.18 9.22
C LYS A 89 10.16 8.43 9.06
N GLY A 90 10.77 8.53 7.89
CA GLY A 90 12.09 7.93 7.63
C GLY A 90 12.43 7.66 6.17
N ALA A 91 11.58 8.08 5.24
CA ALA A 91 11.82 8.01 3.79
C ALA A 91 12.72 9.13 3.27
#